data_AF-A0A952V6G6-F1
#
_entry.id   AF-A0A952V6G6-F1
#
_cell.length_a   1.000
_cell.length_b   1.000
_cell.length_c   1.000
_cell.angle_alpha   90.00
_cell.angle_beta   90.00
_cell.angle_gamma   90.00
#
_symmetry.space_group_name_H-M   'P 1'
#
loop_
_entity.id
_entity.type
_entity.pdbx_description
1 polymer ?
#
loop_
_entity_poly.entity_id
_entity_poly.type
_entity_poly.pdbx_seq_one_letter_code
_entity_poly.pdbx_strand_id
1 'polypeptide(L)'
;MFTIKAGYSDQIELEAPLERVREFFADLTNFAALMPGVAKVVIDNKGIAHWEIETTIPVVGSMRQRFMLELAEESEDRIEWFPIREETRNFLRFSADFLERSANRTLVHFTQMVEMRRQSARDLHTLAGLAGETIISNEMTRRVTEMIQTFIARAKEKLEK
;
A
#
# COMPACT_ATOMS: atom_id res chain seq x y z
N MET A 1 -9.06 -22.18 -4.06
CA MET A 1 -9.13 -21.02 -3.15
C MET A 1 -8.96 -19.78 -4.01
N PHE A 2 -9.91 -18.87 -3.97
CA PHE A 2 -9.92 -17.70 -4.84
C PHE A 2 -8.93 -16.65 -4.33
N THR A 3 -7.95 -16.28 -5.14
CA THR A 3 -6.87 -15.37 -4.73
C THR A 3 -6.78 -14.18 -5.67
N ILE A 4 -6.83 -12.98 -5.10
CA ILE A 4 -6.56 -11.73 -5.80
C ILE A 4 -5.18 -11.27 -5.40
N LYS A 5 -4.35 -10.91 -6.37
CA LYS A 5 -3.09 -10.23 -6.13
C LYS A 5 -3.06 -8.89 -6.86
N ALA A 6 -2.47 -7.90 -6.22
CA ALA A 6 -2.17 -6.60 -6.79
C ALA A 6 -0.81 -6.13 -6.28
N GLY A 7 -0.03 -5.50 -7.14
CA GLY A 7 1.31 -5.07 -6.80
C GLY A 7 1.71 -3.79 -7.50
N TYR A 8 2.56 -3.02 -6.85
CA TYR A 8 3.26 -1.86 -7.39
C TYR A 8 4.72 -1.94 -6.98
N SER A 9 5.61 -1.60 -7.91
CA SER A 9 7.04 -1.44 -7.64
C SER A 9 7.56 -0.38 -8.60
N ASP A 10 8.14 0.69 -8.07
CA ASP A 10 8.75 1.73 -8.90
C ASP A 10 9.83 2.50 -8.13
N GLN A 11 10.65 3.24 -8.87
CA GLN A 11 11.65 4.16 -8.33
C GLN A 11 11.13 5.60 -8.41
N ILE A 12 11.24 6.32 -7.29
CA ILE A 12 10.74 7.67 -7.13
C ILE A 12 11.90 8.56 -6.72
N GLU A 13 12.25 9.51 -7.57
CA GLU A 13 13.19 10.57 -7.19
C GLU A 13 12.44 11.72 -6.52
N LEU A 14 12.93 12.14 -5.35
CA LEU A 14 12.40 13.22 -4.51
C LEU A 14 13.48 14.28 -4.26
N GLU A 15 13.15 15.55 -4.49
CA GLU A 15 14.03 16.70 -4.21
C GLU A 15 13.98 17.14 -2.73
N ALA A 16 14.34 16.21 -1.83
CA ALA A 16 14.45 16.46 -0.41
C ALA A 16 15.59 15.65 0.20
N PRO A 17 16.11 16.03 1.39
CA PRO A 17 17.14 15.27 2.10
C PRO A 17 16.61 13.90 2.58
N LEU A 18 17.52 12.92 2.67
CA LEU A 18 17.21 11.53 3.03
C LEU A 18 16.35 11.40 4.29
N GLU A 19 16.74 12.08 5.37
CA GLU A 19 16.06 12.02 6.67
C GLU A 19 14.59 12.45 6.55
N ARG A 20 14.32 13.59 5.90
CA ARG A 20 12.96 14.11 5.68
C ARG A 20 12.10 13.14 4.87
N VAL A 21 12.69 12.51 3.86
CA VAL A 21 12.00 11.51 3.03
C VAL A 21 11.70 10.26 3.84
N ARG A 22 12.69 9.73 4.58
CA ARG A 22 12.54 8.54 5.42
C ARG A 22 11.44 8.73 6.47
N GLU A 23 11.47 9.83 7.20
CA GLU A 23 10.44 10.18 8.19
C GLU A 23 9.04 10.24 7.59
N PHE A 24 8.91 10.78 6.37
CA PHE A 24 7.64 10.83 5.67
C PHE A 24 7.06 9.43 5.35
N PHE A 25 7.90 8.50 4.91
CA PHE A 25 7.47 7.12 4.63
C PHE A 25 7.32 6.27 5.92
N ALA A 26 7.99 6.64 7.01
CA ALA A 26 7.82 6.00 8.33
C ALA A 26 6.46 6.34 8.97
N ASP A 27 6.00 7.58 8.80
CA ASP A 27 4.73 8.02 9.32
C ASP A 27 3.55 7.54 8.47
N LEU A 28 2.94 6.43 8.91
CA LEU A 28 1.80 5.82 8.24
C LEU A 28 0.58 6.75 8.10
N THR A 29 0.49 7.82 8.89
CA THR A 29 -0.61 8.78 8.75
C THR A 29 -0.52 9.56 7.43
N ASN A 30 0.68 9.69 6.84
CA ASN A 30 0.85 10.26 5.51
C ASN A 30 0.12 9.44 4.43
N PHE A 31 0.05 8.12 4.57
CA PHE A 31 -0.68 7.26 3.65
C PHE A 31 -2.18 7.52 3.75
N ALA A 32 -2.75 7.57 4.97
CA ALA A 32 -4.16 7.90 5.16
C ALA A 32 -4.51 9.32 4.65
N ALA A 33 -3.61 10.28 4.82
CA ALA A 33 -3.84 11.65 4.40
C ALA A 33 -3.74 11.84 2.88
N LEU A 34 -2.83 11.12 2.22
CA LEU A 34 -2.43 11.42 0.84
C LEU A 34 -2.80 10.32 -0.17
N MET A 35 -2.95 9.06 0.25
CA MET A 35 -3.31 7.96 -0.65
C MET A 35 -4.84 7.83 -0.75
N PRO A 36 -5.44 8.02 -1.95
CA PRO A 36 -6.88 7.87 -2.10
C PRO A 36 -7.30 6.44 -1.77
N GLY A 37 -8.45 6.30 -1.13
CA GLY A 37 -9.01 5.00 -0.74
C GLY A 37 -8.43 4.40 0.55
N VAL A 38 -7.36 4.94 1.12
CA VAL A 38 -6.97 4.63 2.50
C VAL A 38 -7.83 5.48 3.43
N ALA A 39 -8.87 4.89 3.99
CA ALA A 39 -9.84 5.60 4.82
C ALA A 39 -9.27 5.93 6.21
N LYS A 40 -8.45 5.03 6.76
CA LYS A 40 -7.90 5.18 8.11
C LYS A 40 -6.66 4.33 8.30
N VAL A 41 -5.67 4.87 9.01
CA VAL A 41 -4.56 4.10 9.56
C VAL A 41 -4.43 4.41 11.05
N VAL A 42 -4.39 3.38 11.90
CA VAL A 42 -4.19 3.51 13.35
C VAL A 42 -3.21 2.45 13.82
N ILE A 43 -2.22 2.86 14.60
CA ILE A 43 -1.30 1.95 15.28
C ILE A 43 -1.86 1.70 16.69
N ASP A 44 -2.02 0.43 17.07
CA ASP A 44 -2.48 0.06 18.40
C ASP A 44 -1.36 0.06 19.45
N ASN A 45 -1.69 -0.24 20.70
CA ASN A 45 -0.72 -0.29 21.79
C ASN A 45 0.29 -1.44 21.71
N LYS A 46 0.15 -2.35 20.74
CA LYS A 46 1.08 -3.45 20.45
C LYS A 46 1.98 -3.14 19.24
N GLY A 47 1.85 -1.95 18.65
CA GLY A 47 2.59 -1.58 17.45
C GLY A 47 2.02 -2.16 16.16
N ILE A 48 0.79 -2.69 16.18
CA ILE A 48 0.12 -3.22 14.99
C ILE A 48 -0.57 -2.07 14.26
N ALA A 49 -0.21 -1.85 13.00
CA ALA A 49 -0.88 -0.89 12.15
C ALA A 49 -2.14 -1.50 11.54
N HIS A 50 -3.28 -0.87 11.77
CA HIS A 50 -4.57 -1.21 11.19
C HIS A 50 -4.89 -0.25 10.05
N TRP A 51 -4.85 -0.76 8.83
CA TRP A 51 -5.23 -0.03 7.63
C TRP A 51 -6.66 -0.39 7.24
N GLU A 52 -7.52 0.61 7.15
CA GLU A 52 -8.84 0.49 6.54
C GLU A 52 -8.81 1.10 5.15
N ILE A 53 -9.11 0.28 4.14
CA ILE A 53 -9.17 0.68 2.74
C ILE A 53 -10.63 0.63 2.29
N GLU A 54 -11.13 1.74 1.77
CA GLU A 54 -12.45 1.88 1.15
C GLU A 54 -12.29 2.39 -0.27
N THR A 55 -12.61 1.56 -1.25
CA THR A 55 -12.46 1.93 -2.66
C THR A 55 -13.50 1.22 -3.51
N THR A 56 -13.72 1.73 -4.71
CA THR A 56 -14.55 1.05 -5.72
C THR A 56 -13.63 0.56 -6.81
N ILE A 57 -13.70 -0.74 -7.08
CA ILE A 57 -12.93 -1.39 -8.14
C ILE A 57 -13.90 -1.67 -9.29
N PRO A 58 -13.57 -1.33 -10.54
CA PRO A 58 -14.34 -1.79 -11.68
C PRO A 58 -14.55 -3.31 -11.63
N VAL A 59 -15.74 -3.79 -12.03
CA VAL A 59 -16.12 -5.22 -12.05
C VAL A 59 -16.33 -5.85 -10.66
N VAL A 60 -15.60 -5.45 -9.62
CA VAL A 60 -15.77 -5.93 -8.23
C VAL A 60 -16.74 -5.05 -7.43
N GLY A 61 -16.93 -3.77 -7.79
CA GLY A 61 -17.76 -2.86 -7.02
C GLY A 61 -17.04 -2.29 -5.78
N SER A 62 -17.82 -1.75 -4.84
CA SER A 62 -17.28 -1.15 -3.63
C SER A 62 -16.76 -2.21 -2.66
N MET A 63 -15.57 -1.98 -2.14
CA MET A 63 -14.92 -2.84 -1.16
C MET A 63 -14.47 -2.04 0.05
N ARG A 64 -14.66 -2.62 1.23
CA ARG A 64 -14.02 -2.21 2.47
C ARG A 64 -13.17 -3.37 2.98
N GLN A 65 -11.88 -3.13 3.17
CA GLN A 65 -10.95 -4.14 3.68
C GLN A 65 -10.14 -3.58 4.83
N ARG A 66 -9.81 -4.47 5.76
CA ARG A 66 -8.89 -4.18 6.86
C ARG A 66 -7.65 -5.05 6.70
N PHE A 67 -6.49 -4.43 6.85
CA PHE A 67 -5.19 -5.06 6.87
C PHE A 67 -4.52 -4.77 8.22
N MET A 68 -3.81 -5.76 8.75
CA MET A 68 -3.09 -5.67 10.02
C MET A 68 -1.62 -5.94 9.76
N LEU A 69 -0.78 -4.96 10.09
CA LEU A 69 0.64 -4.98 9.76
C LEU A 69 1.49 -4.87 11.01
N GLU A 70 2.63 -5.55 11.00
CA GLU A 70 3.73 -5.35 11.93
C GLU A 70 4.90 -4.69 11.21
N LEU A 71 5.61 -3.81 11.91
CA LEU A 71 6.85 -3.24 11.42
C LEU A 71 7.92 -4.34 11.41
N ALA A 72 8.41 -4.68 10.22
CA ALA A 72 9.41 -5.72 10.04
C ALA A 72 10.83 -5.15 9.99
N GLU A 73 10.98 -3.94 9.44
CA GLU A 73 12.26 -3.23 9.39
C GLU A 73 12.04 -1.71 9.47
N GLU A 74 12.87 -1.05 10.28
CA GLU A 74 13.03 0.40 10.29
C GLU A 74 14.51 0.71 10.50
N SER A 75 15.23 0.82 9.38
CA SER A 75 16.65 1.16 9.31
C SER A 75 16.83 2.50 8.59
N GLU A 76 18.08 2.96 8.48
CA GLU A 76 18.40 4.19 7.74
C GLU A 76 18.10 4.03 6.24
N ASP A 77 18.30 2.83 5.70
CA ASP A 77 18.18 2.54 4.28
C ASP A 77 16.82 1.94 3.90
N ARG A 78 16.00 1.53 4.87
CA ARG A 78 14.78 0.76 4.57
C ARG A 78 13.70 0.85 5.64
N ILE A 79 12.46 0.97 5.19
CA ILE A 79 11.27 0.76 6.01
C ILE A 79 10.45 -0.36 5.37
N GLU A 80 10.02 -1.31 6.19
CA GLU A 80 9.19 -2.43 5.76
C GLU A 80 8.10 -2.76 6.77
N TRP A 81 6.87 -2.84 6.28
CA TRP A 81 5.72 -3.35 7.02
C TRP A 81 5.20 -4.62 6.37
N PHE A 82 4.90 -5.62 7.20
CA PHE A 82 4.50 -6.95 6.78
C PHE A 82 3.15 -7.34 7.43
N PRO A 83 2.33 -8.20 6.81
CA PRO A 83 1.15 -8.74 7.48
C PRO A 83 1.53 -9.42 8.81
N ILE A 84 0.68 -9.26 9.83
CA ILE A 84 0.86 -10.01 11.09
C ILE A 84 0.86 -11.52 10.81
N ARG A 85 1.57 -12.29 11.64
CA ARG A 85 1.79 -13.73 11.43
C ARG A 85 0.50 -14.55 11.37
N GLU A 86 -0.52 -14.13 12.12
CA GLU A 86 -1.81 -14.81 12.21
C GLU A 86 -2.77 -14.48 11.05
N GLU A 87 -2.43 -13.51 10.20
CA GLU A 87 -3.26 -13.11 9.06
C GLU A 87 -3.22 -14.19 7.97
N THR A 88 -4.40 -14.58 7.49
CA THR A 88 -4.56 -15.69 6.53
C THR A 88 -5.36 -15.31 5.29
N ARG A 89 -5.97 -14.12 5.27
CA ARG A 89 -6.93 -13.69 4.25
C ARG A 89 -6.58 -12.37 3.58
N ASN A 90 -6.06 -11.39 4.31
CA ASN A 90 -5.83 -10.03 3.83
C ASN A 90 -4.38 -9.61 4.08
N PHE A 91 -3.53 -9.82 3.09
CA PHE A 91 -2.12 -9.49 3.16
C PHE A 91 -1.89 -8.14 2.50
N LEU A 92 -1.25 -7.22 3.19
CA LEU A 92 -0.64 -6.04 2.62
C LEU A 92 0.80 -5.97 3.10
N ARG A 93 1.73 -5.77 2.19
CA ARG A 93 3.15 -5.51 2.48
C ARG A 93 3.51 -4.23 1.77
N PHE A 94 4.27 -3.36 2.41
CA PHE A 94 4.96 -2.30 1.69
C PHE A 94 6.39 -2.18 2.18
N SER A 95 7.26 -1.75 1.28
CA SER A 95 8.62 -1.37 1.59
C SER A 95 9.01 -0.09 0.86
N ALA A 96 9.86 0.70 1.51
CA ALA A 96 10.53 1.84 0.91
C ALA A 96 12.03 1.68 1.20
N ASP A 97 12.81 1.49 0.15
CA ASP A 97 14.28 1.45 0.23
C ASP A 97 14.81 2.82 -0.21
N PHE A 98 15.69 3.41 0.58
CA PHE A 98 16.16 4.78 0.40
C PHE A 98 17.61 4.81 -0.06
N LEU A 99 17.91 5.69 -1.00
CA LEU A 99 19.26 5.93 -1.48
C LEU A 99 19.50 7.43 -1.61
N GLU A 100 20.45 7.97 -0.86
CA GLU A 100 20.88 9.35 -1.02
C GLU A 100 21.61 9.52 -2.36
N ARG A 101 21.14 10.45 -3.20
CA ARG A 101 21.79 10.84 -4.46
C ARG A 101 22.62 12.09 -4.29
N SER A 102 22.17 13.01 -3.43
CA SER A 102 22.88 14.21 -2.99
C SER A 102 22.21 14.75 -1.71
N ALA A 103 22.82 15.77 -1.08
CA ALA A 103 22.30 16.38 0.15
C ALA A 103 20.83 16.82 0.11
N ASN A 104 20.25 17.09 -1.08
CA ASN A 104 18.83 17.46 -1.25
C ASN A 104 18.11 16.60 -2.30
N ARG A 105 18.56 15.35 -2.51
CA ARG A 105 17.91 14.45 -3.45
C ARG A 105 18.02 13.01 -2.98
N THR A 106 16.87 12.34 -2.88
CA THR A 106 16.75 10.95 -2.45
C THR A 106 15.99 10.15 -3.48
N LEU A 107 16.51 8.97 -3.81
CA LEU A 107 15.80 7.97 -4.58
C LEU A 107 15.12 6.99 -3.62
N VAL A 108 13.84 6.72 -3.85
CA VAL A 108 13.07 5.73 -3.10
C VAL A 108 12.66 4.60 -4.03
N HIS A 109 13.06 3.37 -3.74
CA HIS A 109 12.42 2.20 -4.34
C HIS A 109 11.20 1.87 -3.48
N PHE A 110 10.00 2.16 -4.00
CA PHE A 110 8.76 1.88 -3.30
C PHE A 110 8.10 0.62 -3.87
N THR A 111 7.79 -0.34 -3.00
CA THR A 111 7.05 -1.55 -3.34
C THR A 111 5.82 -1.68 -2.45
N GLN A 112 4.67 -2.04 -3.01
CA GLN A 112 3.49 -2.43 -2.25
C GLN A 112 2.83 -3.64 -2.89
N MET A 113 2.54 -4.66 -2.09
CA MET A 113 1.86 -5.87 -2.52
C MET A 113 0.62 -6.09 -1.67
N VAL A 114 -0.49 -6.42 -2.33
CA VAL A 114 -1.77 -6.75 -1.71
C VAL A 114 -2.21 -8.12 -2.20
N GLU A 115 -2.59 -8.99 -1.28
CA GLU A 115 -3.19 -10.28 -1.58
C GLU A 115 -4.45 -10.49 -0.74
N MET A 116 -5.54 -10.89 -1.40
CA MET A 116 -6.79 -11.25 -0.74
C MET A 116 -7.17 -12.69 -1.08
N ARG A 117 -7.40 -13.51 -0.06
CA ARG A 117 -7.82 -14.91 -0.18
C ARG A 117 -9.27 -15.09 0.24
N ARG A 118 -10.06 -15.74 -0.61
CA ARG A 118 -11.49 -15.99 -0.42
C ARG A 118 -11.83 -17.44 -0.74
N GLN A 119 -12.94 -17.94 -0.21
CA GLN A 119 -13.42 -19.27 -0.56
C GLN A 119 -13.99 -19.25 -1.98
N SER A 120 -14.69 -18.17 -2.33
CA SER A 120 -15.26 -17.94 -3.64
C SER A 120 -15.09 -16.49 -4.11
N ALA A 121 -15.17 -16.27 -5.43
CA ALA A 121 -15.21 -14.91 -6.00
C ALA A 121 -16.42 -14.10 -5.48
N ARG A 122 -17.53 -14.77 -5.18
CA ARG A 122 -18.75 -14.15 -4.66
C ARG A 122 -18.55 -13.50 -3.29
N ASP A 123 -17.54 -13.94 -2.53
CA ASP A 123 -17.18 -13.36 -1.24
C ASP A 123 -16.61 -11.93 -1.38
N LEU A 124 -16.26 -11.51 -2.59
CA LEU A 124 -15.84 -10.14 -2.89
C LEU A 124 -16.99 -9.33 -3.46
N HIS A 125 -17.73 -9.91 -4.41
CA HIS A 125 -18.91 -9.31 -5.02
C HIS A 125 -19.74 -10.35 -5.76
N THR A 126 -21.07 -10.20 -5.79
CA THR A 126 -21.98 -11.19 -6.39
C THR A 126 -21.67 -11.44 -7.88
N LEU A 127 -21.29 -10.40 -8.63
CA LEU A 127 -20.93 -10.49 -10.06
C LEU A 127 -19.49 -10.96 -10.31
N ALA A 128 -18.62 -10.94 -9.29
CA ALA A 128 -17.25 -11.42 -9.44
C ALA A 128 -17.19 -12.92 -9.74
N GLY A 129 -18.26 -13.70 -9.49
CA GLY A 129 -18.35 -15.09 -9.92
C GLY A 129 -18.38 -15.29 -11.44
N LEU A 130 -18.66 -14.24 -12.22
CA LEU A 130 -18.64 -14.25 -13.68
C LEU A 130 -17.30 -13.79 -14.26
N ALA A 131 -16.50 -13.06 -13.49
CA ALA A 131 -15.17 -12.60 -13.86
C ALA A 131 -14.09 -13.52 -13.26
N GLY A 132 -13.14 -13.98 -14.06
CA GLY A 132 -12.06 -14.85 -13.58
C GLY A 132 -11.11 -14.12 -12.61
N GLU A 133 -10.38 -14.89 -11.78
CA GLU A 133 -9.34 -14.39 -10.85
C GLU A 133 -8.36 -13.43 -11.51
N THR A 134 -7.95 -13.73 -12.75
CA THR A 134 -7.02 -12.92 -13.54
C THR A 134 -7.59 -11.54 -13.87
N ILE A 135 -8.85 -11.45 -14.29
CA ILE A 135 -9.49 -10.16 -14.62
C ILE A 135 -9.54 -9.30 -13.36
N ILE A 136 -10.00 -9.88 -12.25
CA ILE A 136 -10.12 -9.15 -10.99
C ILE A 136 -8.76 -8.72 -10.46
N SER A 137 -7.73 -9.58 -10.54
CA SER A 137 -6.36 -9.23 -10.12
C SER A 137 -5.78 -8.11 -10.97
N ASN A 138 -6.04 -8.09 -12.28
CA ASN A 138 -5.58 -7.02 -13.17
C ASN A 138 -6.27 -5.69 -12.87
N GLU A 139 -7.58 -5.68 -12.65
CA GLU A 139 -8.34 -4.49 -12.26
C GLU A 139 -7.89 -3.95 -10.91
N MET A 140 -7.67 -4.85 -9.94
CA MET A 140 -7.12 -4.51 -8.62
C MET A 140 -5.71 -3.94 -8.72
N THR A 141 -4.85 -4.53 -9.55
CA THR A 141 -3.50 -4.01 -9.80
C THR A 141 -3.56 -2.60 -10.35
N ARG A 142 -4.37 -2.36 -11.39
CA ARG A 142 -4.54 -1.03 -11.98
C ARG A 142 -4.99 -0.01 -10.92
N ARG A 143 -5.97 -0.38 -10.10
CA ARG A 143 -6.50 0.51 -9.07
C ARG A 143 -5.48 0.81 -7.96
N VAL A 144 -4.73 -0.19 -7.52
CA VAL A 144 -3.63 -0.01 -6.55
C VAL A 144 -2.54 0.90 -7.14
N THR A 145 -2.18 0.71 -8.41
CA THR A 145 -1.23 1.57 -9.12
C THR A 145 -1.72 3.02 -9.14
N GLU A 146 -2.98 3.29 -9.52
CA GLU A 146 -3.55 4.64 -9.53
C GLU A 146 -3.51 5.32 -8.15
N MET A 147 -3.86 4.56 -7.09
CA MET A 147 -3.83 5.06 -5.72
C MET A 147 -2.41 5.45 -5.30
N ILE A 148 -1.43 4.59 -5.62
CA ILE A 148 -0.02 4.81 -5.26
C ILE A 148 0.58 5.95 -6.08
N GLN A 149 0.30 6.05 -7.38
CA GLN A 149 0.77 7.16 -8.21
C GLN A 149 0.23 8.51 -7.70
N THR A 150 -1.03 8.55 -7.28
CA THR A 150 -1.62 9.75 -6.67
C THR A 150 -0.94 10.09 -5.34
N PHE A 151 -0.68 9.09 -4.50
CA PHE A 151 0.09 9.25 -3.26
C PHE A 151 1.48 9.82 -3.53
N ILE A 152 2.21 9.27 -4.49
CA ILE A 152 3.56 9.70 -4.88
C ILE A 152 3.55 11.15 -5.37
N ALA A 153 2.60 11.53 -6.21
CA ALA A 153 2.47 12.91 -6.69
C ALA A 153 2.26 13.90 -5.53
N ARG A 154 1.40 13.55 -4.57
CA ARG A 154 1.15 14.38 -3.38
C ARG A 154 2.33 14.39 -2.40
N ALA A 155 3.06 13.27 -2.30
CA ALA A 155 4.28 13.17 -1.52
C ALA A 155 5.35 14.12 -2.07
N LYS A 156 5.55 14.13 -3.41
CA LYS A 156 6.42 15.09 -4.11
C LYS A 156 6.05 16.53 -3.76
N GLU A 157 4.79 16.90 -3.92
CA GLU A 157 4.31 18.25 -3.60
C GLU A 157 4.53 18.66 -2.14
N LYS A 158 4.57 17.72 -1.19
CA LYS A 158 4.77 17.99 0.24
C LYS A 158 6.24 17.99 0.65
N LEU A 159 7.07 17.19 -0.01
CA LEU A 159 8.48 17.01 0.34
C LEU A 159 9.40 18.00 -0.37
N GLU A 160 9.06 18.40 -1.60
CA GLU A 160 9.88 19.26 -2.47
C GLU A 160 9.58 20.76 -2.28
N LYS A 161 8.67 21.09 -1.34
CA LYS A 161 8.43 22.45 -0.86
C LYS A 161 9.21 22.71 0.44
#